data_AF-A0A2U2P8Y1-F1
#
_entry.id   AF-A0A2U2P8Y1-F1
#
_cell.length_a   1.000
_cell.length_b   1.000
_cell.length_c   1.000
_cell.angle_alpha   90.00
_cell.angle_beta   90.00
_cell.angle_gamma   90.00
#
_symmetry.space_group_name_H-M   'P 1'
#
loop_
_entity.id
_entity.type
_entity.pdbx_description
1 polymer ?
#
loop_
_entity_poly.entity_id
_entity_poly.type
_entity_poly.pdbx_seq_one_letter_code
_entity_poly.pdbx_strand_id
1 'polypeptide(L)'
;GSAAAYSYDQSGSLTGDPKKGTTLSYNILGRTEKVTITTSAGRYISYTYDATGVLVRKQQYDNNSLQKTTDYIAGFVYENGALSYFGMAEGRVRNTGSSLKAEYMVKDYQGNVRVSFEEQNGQAV
;
A
#
# COMPACT_ATOMS: atom_id res chain seq x y z
N GLY A 1 -4.11 -3.04 -25.87
CA GLY A 1 -3.55 -3.97 -24.86
C GLY A 1 -2.24 -4.54 -25.37
N SER A 2 -1.28 -4.79 -24.50
CA SER A 2 0.03 -5.35 -24.89
C SER A 2 -0.05 -6.85 -25.22
N ALA A 3 0.62 -7.28 -26.29
CA ALA A 3 0.72 -8.68 -26.71
C ALA A 3 1.91 -9.42 -26.06
N ALA A 4 2.77 -8.71 -25.31
CA ALA A 4 3.95 -9.32 -24.68
C ALA A 4 3.56 -10.32 -23.59
N ALA A 5 4.35 -11.39 -23.42
CA ALA A 5 4.11 -12.44 -22.42
C ALA A 5 4.43 -11.97 -20.99
N TYR A 6 3.82 -12.61 -20.00
CA TYR A 6 4.24 -12.46 -18.60
C TYR A 6 5.60 -13.13 -18.40
N SER A 7 6.44 -12.57 -17.54
CA SER A 7 7.74 -13.17 -17.19
C SER A 7 7.78 -13.56 -15.71
N TYR A 8 8.56 -14.60 -15.41
CA TYR A 8 8.68 -15.18 -14.08
C TYR A 8 10.14 -15.47 -13.76
N ASP A 9 10.50 -15.55 -12.48
CA ASP A 9 11.79 -16.08 -12.04
C ASP A 9 11.76 -17.61 -11.92
N GLN A 10 12.89 -18.20 -11.53
CA GLN A 10 13.03 -19.66 -11.38
C GLN A 10 12.10 -20.24 -10.31
N SER A 11 11.69 -19.44 -9.32
CA SER A 11 10.74 -19.84 -8.27
C SER A 11 9.28 -19.73 -8.69
N GLY A 12 9.01 -19.19 -9.90
CA GLY A 12 7.67 -18.95 -10.40
C GLY A 12 7.06 -17.61 -9.97
N SER A 13 7.83 -16.73 -9.36
CA SER A 13 7.35 -15.39 -8.98
C SER A 13 7.33 -14.47 -10.19
N LEU A 14 6.27 -13.67 -10.34
CA LEU A 14 6.05 -12.79 -11.48
C LEU A 14 7.09 -11.65 -11.53
N THR A 15 7.94 -11.60 -12.55
CA THR A 15 8.94 -10.53 -12.73
C THR A 15 8.48 -9.43 -13.70
N GLY A 16 7.45 -9.68 -14.49
CA GLY A 16 6.98 -8.74 -15.52
C GLY A 16 5.52 -8.94 -15.89
N ASP A 17 4.75 -7.87 -15.78
CA ASP A 17 3.37 -7.73 -16.26
C ASP A 17 3.31 -6.62 -17.32
N PRO A 18 3.41 -6.96 -18.61
CA PRO A 18 3.35 -5.97 -19.67
C PRO A 18 1.93 -5.42 -19.93
N LYS A 19 0.88 -5.99 -19.32
CA LYS A 19 -0.50 -5.50 -19.47
C LYS A 19 -0.73 -4.34 -18.51
N LYS A 20 -0.07 -4.37 -17.35
CA LYS A 20 0.02 -3.26 -16.40
C LYS A 20 1.20 -2.34 -16.66
N GLY A 21 2.18 -2.77 -17.47
CA GLY A 21 3.41 -2.02 -17.71
C GLY A 21 4.29 -1.96 -16.46
N THR A 22 4.49 -3.12 -15.81
CA THR A 22 5.23 -3.21 -14.56
C THR A 22 6.25 -4.33 -14.55
N THR A 23 7.39 -4.11 -13.92
CA THR A 23 8.34 -5.15 -13.52
C THR A 23 8.45 -5.23 -12.01
N LEU A 24 8.74 -6.42 -11.49
CA LEU A 24 8.82 -6.69 -10.06
C LEU A 24 10.16 -7.36 -9.73
N SER A 25 10.66 -7.07 -8.55
CA SER A 25 11.83 -7.71 -7.96
C SER A 25 11.54 -8.06 -6.51
N TYR A 26 12.26 -9.06 -6.01
CA TYR A 26 12.00 -9.70 -4.74
C TYR A 26 13.27 -9.73 -3.89
N ASN A 27 13.10 -9.60 -2.57
CA ASN A 27 14.20 -9.75 -1.62
C ASN A 27 14.49 -11.23 -1.35
N ILE A 28 15.50 -11.49 -0.50
CA ILE A 28 15.92 -12.85 -0.11
C ILE A 28 14.84 -13.67 0.61
N LEU A 29 13.78 -13.03 1.13
CA LEU A 29 12.63 -13.69 1.76
C LEU A 29 11.49 -13.97 0.76
N GLY A 30 11.71 -13.71 -0.54
CA GLY A 30 10.69 -13.84 -1.58
C GLY A 30 9.59 -12.77 -1.49
N ARG A 31 9.80 -11.67 -0.75
CA ARG A 31 8.85 -10.55 -0.66
C ARG A 31 9.15 -9.53 -1.75
N THR A 32 8.11 -8.93 -2.33
CA THR A 32 8.26 -7.89 -3.36
C THR A 32 9.03 -6.69 -2.80
N GLU A 33 10.24 -6.46 -3.28
CA GLU A 33 11.09 -5.36 -2.84
C GLU A 33 10.82 -4.08 -3.66
N LYS A 34 10.57 -4.23 -4.96
CA LYS A 34 10.35 -3.09 -5.85
C LYS A 34 9.43 -3.44 -7.01
N VAL A 35 8.49 -2.54 -7.28
CA VAL A 35 7.63 -2.55 -8.47
C VAL A 35 7.95 -1.32 -9.29
N THR A 36 8.43 -1.51 -10.53
CA THR A 36 8.78 -0.44 -11.45
C THR A 36 7.70 -0.27 -12.49
N ILE A 37 7.27 0.97 -12.75
CA ILE A 37 6.36 1.30 -13.84
C ILE A 37 7.19 1.51 -15.10
N THR A 38 7.04 0.64 -16.10
CA THR A 38 7.89 0.66 -17.30
C THR A 38 7.45 1.71 -18.32
N THR A 39 6.26 2.27 -18.16
CA THR A 39 5.70 3.31 -19.05
C THR A 39 6.11 4.73 -18.63
N SER A 40 6.78 4.90 -17.50
CA SER A 40 7.21 6.20 -16.98
C SER A 40 8.59 6.08 -16.34
N ALA A 41 9.57 6.80 -16.89
CA ALA A 41 10.95 6.72 -16.44
C ALA A 41 11.08 7.14 -14.97
N GLY A 42 11.80 6.32 -14.19
CA GLY A 42 12.06 6.60 -12.78
C GLY A 42 10.83 6.51 -11.86
N ARG A 43 9.70 5.97 -12.33
CA ARG A 43 8.51 5.76 -11.50
C ARG A 43 8.49 4.34 -10.94
N TYR A 44 8.50 4.23 -9.62
CA TYR A 44 8.50 2.94 -8.94
C TYR A 44 8.00 3.04 -7.51
N ILE A 45 7.69 1.90 -6.91
CA ILE A 45 7.40 1.76 -5.49
C ILE A 45 8.42 0.78 -4.91
N SER A 46 9.10 1.16 -3.82
CA SER A 46 9.94 0.26 -3.04
C SER A 46 9.28 -0.08 -1.71
N TYR A 47 9.61 -1.27 -1.20
CA TYR A 47 9.10 -1.83 0.02
C TYR A 47 10.27 -2.28 0.90
N THR A 48 10.19 -1.96 2.18
CA THR A 48 11.16 -2.37 3.18
C THR A 48 10.46 -3.22 4.22
N TYR A 49 11.07 -4.35 4.53
CA TYR A 49 10.57 -5.33 5.48
C TYR A 49 11.54 -5.45 6.64
N ASP A 50 11.02 -5.80 7.82
CA ASP A 50 11.88 -6.25 8.91
C ASP A 50 12.42 -7.67 8.65
N ALA A 51 13.29 -8.14 9.54
CA ALA A 51 13.90 -9.47 9.43
C ALA A 51 12.88 -10.64 9.52
N THR A 52 11.68 -10.39 10.03
CA THR A 52 10.58 -11.38 10.09
C THR A 52 9.71 -11.37 8.83
N GLY A 53 9.95 -10.43 7.91
CA GLY A 53 9.20 -10.27 6.68
C GLY A 53 7.94 -9.42 6.80
N VAL A 54 7.78 -8.66 7.90
CA VAL A 54 6.69 -7.69 8.07
C VAL A 54 7.04 -6.41 7.32
N LEU A 55 6.09 -5.87 6.55
CA LEU A 55 6.27 -4.60 5.84
C LEU A 55 6.32 -3.45 6.85
N VAL A 56 7.41 -2.69 6.86
CA VAL A 56 7.60 -1.54 7.75
C VAL A 56 7.59 -0.21 7.01
N ARG A 57 7.91 -0.20 5.71
CA ARG A 57 7.93 1.03 4.91
C ARG A 57 7.60 0.77 3.45
N LYS A 58 6.82 1.69 2.86
CA LYS A 58 6.55 1.79 1.43
C LYS A 58 6.98 3.18 0.96
N GLN A 59 7.76 3.26 -0.11
CA GLN A 59 8.17 4.53 -0.70
C GLN A 59 7.76 4.59 -2.16
N GLN A 60 7.18 5.72 -2.57
CA GLN A 60 6.72 5.97 -3.93
C GLN A 60 7.63 7.00 -4.58
N TYR A 61 8.12 6.69 -5.76
CA TYR A 61 9.03 7.52 -6.52
C TYR A 61 8.41 7.88 -7.86
N ASP A 62 8.65 9.11 -8.29
CA ASP A 62 8.34 9.60 -9.63
C ASP A 62 9.53 10.37 -10.16
N ASN A 63 9.93 10.09 -11.40
CA ASN A 63 11.17 10.62 -11.99
C ASN A 63 12.40 10.47 -11.06
N ASN A 64 12.53 9.32 -10.38
CA ASN A 64 13.54 9.02 -9.35
C ASN A 64 13.53 9.92 -8.10
N SER A 65 12.54 10.79 -7.95
CA SER A 65 12.36 11.64 -6.78
C SER A 65 11.34 11.02 -5.83
N LEU A 66 11.65 10.99 -4.54
CA LEU A 66 10.76 10.47 -3.50
C LEU A 66 9.52 11.37 -3.37
N GLN A 67 8.34 10.81 -3.61
CA GLN A 67 7.06 11.53 -3.56
C GLN A 67 6.32 11.30 -2.25
N LYS A 68 6.35 10.06 -1.74
CA LYS A 68 5.60 9.68 -0.55
C LYS A 68 6.29 8.54 0.18
N THR A 69 6.43 8.70 1.50
CA THR A 69 6.81 7.60 2.41
C THR A 69 5.60 7.23 3.24
N THR A 70 5.30 5.94 3.32
CA THR A 70 4.31 5.36 4.23
C THR A 70 5.02 4.40 5.18
N ASP A 71 4.98 4.71 6.47
CA ASP A 71 5.56 3.87 7.52
C ASP A 71 4.48 3.11 8.27
N TYR A 72 4.73 1.83 8.55
CA TYR A 72 3.86 0.94 9.30
C TYR A 72 4.54 0.56 10.61
N ILE A 73 4.03 1.09 11.72
CA ILE A 73 4.65 0.92 13.04
C ILE A 73 3.58 0.50 14.04
N ALA A 74 3.66 -0.74 14.54
CA ALA A 74 2.77 -1.25 15.59
C ALA A 74 1.26 -1.02 15.31
N GLY A 75 0.82 -1.15 14.05
CA GLY A 75 -0.58 -0.94 13.64
C GLY A 75 -0.97 0.52 13.32
N PHE A 76 -0.05 1.46 13.53
CA PHE A 76 -0.19 2.85 13.11
C PHE A 76 0.42 3.04 11.72
N VAL A 77 -0.25 3.87 10.91
CA VAL A 77 0.19 4.22 9.57
C VAL A 77 0.53 5.69 9.54
N TYR A 78 1.77 6.00 9.17
CA TYR A 78 2.26 7.35 8.99
C TYR A 78 2.48 7.63 7.53
N GLU A 79 2.10 8.82 7.07
CA GLU A 79 2.38 9.29 5.73
C GLU A 79 3.25 10.55 5.83
N ASN A 80 4.43 10.51 5.21
CA ASN A 80 5.44 11.57 5.27
C ASN A 80 5.76 12.01 6.73
N GLY A 81 5.81 11.04 7.65
CA GLY A 81 6.10 11.26 9.06
C GLY A 81 4.90 11.71 9.92
N ALA A 82 3.76 12.08 9.32
CA ALA A 82 2.56 12.44 10.04
C ALA A 82 1.64 11.22 10.23
N LEU A 83 1.03 11.09 11.42
CA LEU A 83 0.03 10.06 11.66
C LEU A 83 -1.11 10.20 10.65
N SER A 84 -1.40 9.16 9.89
CA SER A 84 -2.49 9.11 8.93
C SER A 84 -3.70 8.38 9.52
N TYR A 85 -3.54 7.15 9.98
CA TYR A 85 -4.60 6.40 10.66
C TYR A 85 -4.04 5.23 11.48
N PHE A 86 -4.89 4.66 12.33
CA PHE A 86 -4.64 3.39 13.02
C PHE A 86 -5.94 2.60 13.17
N GLY A 87 -5.83 1.28 13.38
CA GLY A 87 -7.00 0.40 13.45
C GLY A 87 -7.82 0.55 14.73
N MET A 88 -9.12 0.29 14.64
CA MET A 88 -10.02 0.03 15.77
C MET A 88 -10.89 -1.21 15.46
N ALA A 89 -11.61 -1.74 16.45
CA ALA A 89 -12.34 -3.01 16.28
C ALA A 89 -13.36 -2.95 15.12
N GLU A 90 -14.09 -1.84 14.98
CA GLU A 90 -15.14 -1.65 13.98
C GLU A 90 -14.66 -0.93 12.70
N GLY A 91 -13.35 -0.66 12.56
CA GLY A 91 -12.83 0.10 11.42
C GLY A 91 -11.45 0.71 11.68
N ARG A 92 -11.34 2.02 11.54
CA ARG A 92 -10.10 2.76 11.85
C ARG A 92 -10.37 4.15 12.40
N VAL A 93 -9.37 4.72 13.05
CA VAL A 93 -9.33 6.14 13.43
C VAL A 93 -8.40 6.86 12.46
N ARG A 94 -8.93 7.86 11.75
CA ARG A 94 -8.19 8.69 10.79
C ARG A 94 -7.82 10.02 11.41
N ASN A 95 -6.62 10.51 11.09
CA ASN A 95 -6.22 11.87 11.37
C ASN A 95 -6.65 12.78 10.21
N THR A 96 -7.53 13.74 10.49
CA THR A 96 -8.03 14.72 9.51
C THR A 96 -7.24 16.04 9.55
N GLY A 97 -6.04 16.03 10.15
CA GLY A 97 -5.16 17.18 10.31
C GLY A 97 -5.38 17.93 11.62
N SER A 98 -6.63 18.27 11.94
CA SER A 98 -6.99 18.99 13.19
C SER A 98 -7.64 18.10 14.25
N SER A 99 -8.07 16.89 13.87
CA SER A 99 -8.82 15.99 14.76
C SER A 99 -8.64 14.54 14.36
N LEU A 100 -8.96 13.65 15.30
CA LEU A 100 -9.10 12.23 15.03
C LEU A 100 -10.58 11.91 14.81
N LYS A 101 -10.89 11.19 13.73
CA LYS A 101 -12.24 10.75 13.40
C LYS A 101 -12.30 9.24 13.26
N ALA A 102 -13.34 8.64 13.82
CA ALA A 102 -13.64 7.22 13.63
C ALA A 102 -14.31 7.01 12.27
N GLU A 103 -13.77 6.09 11.48
CA GLU A 103 -14.35 5.59 10.24
C GLU A 103 -14.73 4.13 10.44
N TYR A 104 -16.03 3.85 10.42
CA TYR A 104 -16.60 2.53 10.64
C TYR A 104 -16.69 1.77 9.32
N MET A 105 -16.48 0.46 9.35
CA MET A 105 -16.45 -0.38 8.16
C MET A 105 -17.38 -1.58 8.31
N VAL A 106 -18.39 -1.66 7.44
CA VAL A 106 -19.22 -2.86 7.30
C VAL A 106 -18.55 -3.81 6.34
N LYS A 107 -18.23 -5.00 6.83
CA LYS A 107 -17.53 -6.04 6.08
C LYS A 107 -18.49 -7.14 5.67
N ASP A 108 -18.21 -7.75 4.53
CA ASP A 108 -18.85 -9.02 4.18
C ASP A 108 -18.26 -10.19 4.98
N TYR A 109 -18.81 -11.39 4.75
CA TYR A 109 -18.36 -12.62 5.41
C TYR A 109 -16.87 -12.96 5.17
N GLN A 110 -16.28 -12.48 4.08
CA GLN A 110 -14.86 -12.69 3.76
C GLN A 110 -13.97 -11.58 4.32
N GLY A 111 -14.54 -10.60 5.03
CA GLY A 111 -13.82 -9.47 5.60
C GLY A 111 -13.59 -8.30 4.64
N ASN A 112 -14.14 -8.34 3.41
CA ASN A 112 -14.02 -7.22 2.48
C ASN A 112 -14.93 -6.08 2.93
N VAL A 113 -14.41 -4.86 2.94
CA VAL A 113 -15.19 -3.67 3.25
C VAL A 113 -16.20 -3.41 2.11
N ARG A 114 -17.49 -3.34 2.46
CA ARG A 114 -18.59 -3.05 1.53
C ARG A 114 -19.10 -1.63 1.65
N VAL A 115 -19.09 -1.11 2.87
CA VAL A 115 -19.48 0.27 3.18
C VAL A 115 -18.52 0.78 4.25
N SER A 116 -18.10 2.03 4.11
CA SER A 116 -17.44 2.78 5.17
C SER A 116 -18.18 4.09 5.38
N PHE A 117 -18.29 4.54 6.63
CA PHE A 117 -18.93 5.80 6.96
C PHE A 117 -18.27 6.45 8.18
N GLU A 118 -18.40 7.77 8.26
CA GLU A 118 -17.96 8.58 9.39
C GLU A 118 -19.15 9.31 10.01
N GLU A 119 -18.98 9.80 11.23
CA GLU A 119 -19.94 10.70 11.84
C GLU A 119 -19.62 12.16 11.46
N GLN A 120 -20.67 12.88 11.07
CA GLN A 120 -20.65 14.33 10.85
C GLN A 120 -21.96 14.96 11.35
N ASN A 121 -21.88 15.70 12.46
CA ASN A 121 -23.00 16.44 13.05
C ASN A 121 -24.24 15.56 13.36
N GLY A 122 -24.01 14.37 13.90
CA GLY A 122 -25.02 13.37 14.24
C GLY A 122 -25.50 12.54 13.06
N GLN A 123 -24.90 12.68 11.87
CA GLN A 123 -25.26 11.91 10.68
C GLN A 123 -24.11 11.02 10.22
N ALA A 124 -24.46 9.82 9.73
CA ALA A 124 -23.51 8.97 9.03
C ALA A 124 -23.33 9.50 7.59
N VAL A 125 -22.08 9.72 7.20
CA VAL A 125 -21.68 10.21 5.87
C VAL A 125 -20.64 9.30 5.22
#